data_AF-A1L0S4-F1
#
_entry.id   AF-A1L0S4-F1
#
_cell.length_a   1.000
_cell.length_b   1.000
_cell.length_c   1.000
_cell.angle_alpha   90.00
_cell.angle_beta   90.00
_cell.angle_gamma   90.00
#
_symmetry.space_group_name_H-M   'P 1'
#
loop_
_entity.id
_entity.type
_entity.pdbx_description
1 polymer ?
#
loop_
_entity_poly.entity_id
_entity_poly.type
_entity_poly.pdbx_seq_one_letter_code
_entity_poly.pdbx_strand_id
1 'polypeptide(L)' 'SKQAKVVRVPGHEDQVTISGLEPDHKYKMNLYGIYSGQRVGPVSAVGVTAAEEEPPSPTVPSV' A
#
# COMPACT_ATOMS: atom_id res chain seq x y z
N SER A 1 8.15 11.71 6.57
CA SER A 1 7.19 11.87 7.70
C SER A 1 6.13 10.79 7.59
N LYS A 2 5.68 10.20 8.71
CA LYS A 2 4.58 9.21 8.70
C LYS A 2 3.25 9.92 8.44
N GLN A 3 2.97 10.25 7.19
CA GLN A 3 1.66 10.76 6.77
C GLN A 3 0.80 9.59 6.29
N ALA A 4 -0.48 9.59 6.66
CA ALA A 4 -1.42 8.58 6.19
C ALA A 4 -1.60 8.71 4.67
N LYS A 5 -1.46 7.59 3.95
CA LYS A 5 -1.78 7.52 2.53
C LYS A 5 -3.27 7.21 2.38
N VAL A 6 -3.98 8.04 1.60
CA VAL A 6 -5.42 7.92 1.38
C VAL A 6 -5.68 7.56 -0.08
N VAL A 7 -6.42 6.47 -0.29
CA VAL A 7 -6.85 6.02 -1.62
C VAL A 7 -8.36 5.86 -1.61
N ARG A 8 -9.03 6.28 -2.69
CA ARG A 8 -10.47 6.09 -2.87
C ARG A 8 -10.69 4.76 -3.59
N VAL A 9 -11.57 3.93 -3.04
CA VAL A 9 -11.98 2.66 -3.64
C VAL A 9 -13.35 2.88 -4.30
N PRO A 10 -13.48 2.70 -5.63
CA PRO A 10 -14.78 2.65 -6.28
C PRO A 10 -15.65 1.54 -5.68
N GLY A 11 -16.94 1.81 -5.47
CA GLY A 11 -17.82 0.87 -4.75
C GLY A 11 -18.10 -0.46 -5.46
N HIS A 12 -17.67 -0.61 -6.72
CA HIS A 12 -17.78 -1.84 -7.50
C HIS A 12 -16.46 -2.64 -7.57
N GLU A 13 -15.38 -2.12 -7.00
CA GLU A 13 -14.09 -2.81 -6.92
C GLU A 13 -13.94 -3.52 -5.57
N ASP A 14 -13.32 -4.69 -5.60
CA ASP A 14 -12.94 -5.47 -4.41
C ASP A 14 -11.44 -5.34 -4.08
N GLN A 15 -10.63 -4.78 -4.99
CA GLN A 15 -9.18 -4.61 -4.84
C GLN A 15 -8.70 -3.22 -5.28
N VAL A 16 -7.69 -2.68 -4.57
CA VAL A 16 -6.98 -1.47 -4.96
C VAL A 16 -5.47 -1.61 -4.70
N THR A 17 -4.64 -1.00 -5.55
CA THR A 17 -3.19 -0.95 -5.36
C THR A 17 -2.77 0.37 -4.72
N ILE A 18 -1.97 0.29 -3.64
CA ILE A 18 -1.38 1.46 -2.98
C ILE A 18 0.12 1.51 -3.33
N SER A 19 0.52 2.49 -4.14
CA SER A 19 1.93 2.69 -4.51
C SER A 19 2.71 3.45 -3.44
N GLY A 20 4.02 3.64 -3.63
CA GLY A 20 4.86 4.57 -2.86
C GLY A 20 4.81 4.36 -1.34
N LEU A 21 4.77 3.09 -0.92
CA LEU A 21 4.99 2.67 0.45
C LEU A 21 6.50 2.44 0.65
N GLU A 22 6.98 2.65 1.87
CA GLU A 22 8.36 2.35 2.24
C GLU A 22 8.57 0.83 2.20
N PRO A 23 9.71 0.33 1.68
CA PRO A 23 10.07 -1.09 1.75
C PRO A 23 10.31 -1.52 3.20
N ASP A 24 10.15 -2.82 3.47
CA ASP A 24 10.32 -3.43 4.80
C ASP A 24 9.58 -2.68 5.93
N HIS A 25 8.37 -2.20 5.63
CA HIS A 25 7.60 -1.38 6.56
C HIS A 25 6.23 -1.99 6.86
N LYS A 26 5.89 -1.99 8.15
CA LYS A 26 4.58 -2.42 8.63
C LYS A 26 3.55 -1.32 8.47
N TYR A 27 2.47 -1.60 7.76
CA TYR A 27 1.34 -0.71 7.58
C TYR A 27 0.07 -1.27 8.21
N LYS A 28 -0.69 -0.40 8.88
CA LYS A 28 -2.09 -0.67 9.25
C LYS A 28 -2.99 0.00 8.23
N MET A 29 -3.84 -0.80 7.58
CA MET A 29 -4.81 -0.36 6.59
C MET A 29 -6.18 -0.29 7.25
N ASN A 30 -6.91 0.81 7.03
CA ASN A 30 -8.29 0.98 7.47
C ASN A 30 -9.17 1.27 6.25
N LEU A 31 -10.10 0.37 5.95
CA LEU A 31 -11.10 0.55 4.90
C LEU A 31 -12.40 1.07 5.50
N TYR A 32 -12.92 2.15 4.94
CA TYR A 32 -14.20 2.73 5.33
C TYR A 32 -15.18 2.71 4.16
N GLY A 33 -16.40 2.27 4.42
CA GLY A 33 -17.52 2.43 3.48
C GLY A 33 -18.14 3.83 3.58
N ILE A 34 -18.84 4.23 2.52
CA ILE A 34 -19.71 5.41 2.54
C ILE A 34 -21.15 4.94 2.29
N TYR A 35 -22.04 5.19 3.24
CA TYR A 35 -23.45 4.85 3.13
C TYR A 35 -24.29 6.08 3.51
N SER A 36 -25.22 6.49 2.64
CA SER A 36 -26.04 7.69 2.84
C SER A 36 -25.23 8.95 3.19
N GLY A 37 -24.07 9.12 2.56
CA GLY A 37 -23.16 10.25 2.81
C GLY A 37 -22.34 10.16 4.10
N GLN A 38 -22.53 9.11 4.91
CA GLN A 38 -21.81 8.91 6.16
C GLN A 38 -20.73 7.83 6.02
N ARG A 39 -19.65 7.99 6.80
CA ARG A 39 -18.57 7.02 6.89
C ARG A 39 -18.96 5.86 7.80
N VAL A 40 -18.76 4.63 7.33
CA VAL A 40 -19.03 3.38 8.06
C VAL A 40 -17.73 2.57 8.17
N GLY A 41 -17.52 1.86 9.28
CA GLY A 41 -16.32 1.04 9.53
C GLY A 41 -15.38 1.64 10.60
N PRO A 42 -14.08 1.27 10.64
CA PRO A 42 -13.32 0.60 9.58
C PRO A 42 -13.33 -0.92 9.65
N VAL A 43 -13.04 -1.57 8.52
CA VAL A 43 -12.39 -2.88 8.50
C VAL A 43 -10.88 -2.64 8.50
N SER A 44 -10.14 -3.32 9.37
CA SER A 44 -8.70 -3.14 9.52
C SER A 44 -7.91 -4.38 9.10
N ALA A 45 -6.76 -4.15 8.46
CA ALA A 45 -5.76 -5.17 8.16
C ALA A 45 -4.36 -4.63 8.46
N VAL A 46 -3.39 -5.53 8.63
CA VAL A 46 -1.98 -5.18 8.80
C VAL A 46 -1.16 -5.99 7.81
N GLY A 47 -0.22 -5.33 7.13
CA GLY A 47 0.70 -5.97 6.18
C GLY A 47 2.11 -5.39 6.33
N VAL A 48 3.09 -6.12 5.83
CA VAL A 48 4.49 -5.69 5.72
C VAL A 48 4.85 -5.66 4.24
N THR A 49 5.46 -4.58 3.78
CA THR A 49 5.98 -4.47 2.41
C THR A 49 7.24 -5.32 2.25
N ALA A 50 7.50 -5.79 1.04
CA ALA A 50 8.74 -6.47 0.74
C ALA A 50 9.95 -5.55 0.99
N ALA A 51 11.12 -6.15 1.25
CA ALA A 51 12.37 -5.42 1.22
C ALA A 51 12.67 -4.90 -0.20
N GLU A 52 13.47 -3.84 -0.28
CA GLU A 52 13.94 -3.34 -1.57
C GLU A 52 14.85 -4.40 -2.20
N GLU A 53 14.57 -4.74 -3.47
CA GLU A 53 15.40 -5.67 -4.22
C GLU A 53 16.71 -4.97 -4.53
N GLU A 54 17.83 -5.54 -4.10
CA GLU A 54 19.14 -5.00 -4.46
C GLU A 54 19.27 -5.14 -5.99
N PRO A 55 19.55 -4.04 -6.72
CA PRO A 55 19.73 -4.13 -8.16
C PRO A 55 20.83 -5.16 -8.44
N PRO A 56 20.68 -6.01 -9.47
CA PRO A 56 21.73 -6.96 -9.81
C PRO A 56 23.03 -6.18 -9.98
N SER A 57 24.10 -6.65 -9.30
CA SER A 57 25.42 -6.05 -9.42
C SER A 57 25.74 -5.87 -10.91
N PRO A 58 26.26 -4.71 -11.33
CA PRO A 58 26.58 -4.50 -12.73
C PRO A 58 27.57 -5.58 -13.14
N THR A 59 27.13 -6.48 -14.02
CA THR A 59 28.02 -7.41 -14.70
C THR A 59 28.89 -6.56 -15.61
N VAL A 60 30.02 -6.07 -15.10
CA VAL A 60 31.07 -5.49 -15.95
C VAL A 60 31.42 -6.57 -16.96
N PRO A 61 31.20 -6.35 -18.27
CA PRO A 61 31.68 -7.29 -19.25
C PRO A 61 33.22 -7.30 -19.12
N SER A 62 33.78 -8.45 -18.78
CA SER A 62 35.21 -8.69 -18.96
C SER A 62 35.46 -8.81 -20.45
N VAL A 63 35.78 -7.69 -21.10
CA VAL A 63 36.58 -7.61 -22.35
C VAL A 63 37.15 -6.21 -22.51
#